data_AF-A0A1X2GN50-F1
#
_entry.id   AF-A0A1X2GN50-F1
#
_cell.length_a   1.000
_cell.length_b   1.000
_cell.length_c   1.000
_cell.angle_alpha   90.00
_cell.angle_beta   90.00
_cell.angle_gamma   90.00
#
_symmetry.space_group_name_H-M   'P 1'
#
loop_
_entity.id
_entity.type
_entity.pdbx_description
1 polymer ?
#
loop_
_entity_poly.entity_id
_entity_poly.type
_entity_poly.pdbx_seq_one_letter_code
_entity_poly.pdbx_strand_id
1 'polypeptide(L)'
;MVSVRSNTASCLMALCSFPEEILQKSLGPEFIANRVGPGNAKLFYIEGRTAINLANEVFGYDGWSSEVLETVTDFIDVDDRGRVSLGIAARVRVTLKCGTYHEDWGYGSFENAKTKADAFEKARKESVTDGLKRALRLFGDVMGNCIYDKNYLRNIGNMAKPAARKKRKS
;
A
#
# COMPACT_ATOMS: atom_id res chain seq x y z
N MET A 1 -1.44 9.65 -54.73
CA MET A 1 -1.22 8.32 -54.10
C MET A 1 -1.22 8.54 -52.59
N VAL A 2 -2.33 8.24 -51.92
CA VAL A 2 -2.51 8.49 -50.48
C VAL A 2 -1.93 7.30 -49.73
N SER A 3 -0.86 7.53 -48.98
CA SER A 3 -0.22 6.50 -48.14
C SER A 3 -1.07 6.30 -46.88
N VAL A 4 -1.68 5.12 -46.77
CA VAL A 4 -2.51 4.73 -45.62
C VAL A 4 -1.58 4.36 -44.46
N ARG A 5 -1.66 5.16 -43.39
CA ARG A 5 -1.02 4.89 -42.10
C ARG A 5 -1.53 3.55 -41.55
N SER A 6 -0.64 2.59 -41.31
CA SER A 6 -0.96 1.44 -40.47
C SER A 6 -0.61 1.78 -39.02
N ASN A 7 -1.62 2.20 -38.27
CA ASN A 7 -1.52 2.45 -36.84
C ASN A 7 -2.20 1.27 -36.12
N THR A 8 -1.55 0.11 -36.12
CA THR A 8 -2.07 -1.13 -35.50
C THR A 8 -1.87 -1.19 -33.98
N ALA A 9 -1.32 -0.15 -33.36
CA ALA A 9 -1.14 -0.09 -31.91
C ALA A 9 -2.37 0.43 -31.13
N SER A 10 -3.49 0.79 -31.80
CA SER A 10 -4.60 1.52 -31.16
C SER A 10 -5.74 0.66 -30.61
N CYS A 11 -5.69 -0.68 -30.66
CA CYS A 11 -6.87 -1.51 -30.35
C CYS A 11 -6.79 -2.33 -29.04
N LEU A 12 -5.66 -2.30 -28.31
CA LEU A 12 -5.52 -3.00 -27.02
C LEU A 12 -5.56 -2.10 -25.77
N MET A 13 -5.58 -0.76 -25.94
CA MET A 13 -5.54 0.20 -24.83
C MET A 13 -6.93 0.66 -24.34
N ALA A 14 -8.02 0.02 -24.76
CA ALA A 14 -9.38 0.54 -24.55
C ALA A 14 -10.11 0.04 -23.29
N LEU A 15 -9.47 -0.77 -22.43
CA LEU A 15 -10.17 -1.37 -21.28
C LEU A 15 -9.92 -0.67 -19.94
N CYS A 16 -8.85 0.11 -19.79
CA CYS A 16 -8.52 0.80 -18.54
C CYS A 16 -8.62 2.33 -18.73
N SER A 17 -9.84 2.85 -18.84
CA SER A 17 -10.12 4.28 -18.98
C SER A 17 -9.97 5.04 -17.65
N PHE A 18 -8.88 4.82 -16.90
CA PHE A 18 -8.57 5.63 -15.73
C PHE A 18 -7.74 6.84 -16.15
N PRO A 19 -7.99 8.03 -15.57
CA PRO A 19 -7.18 9.20 -15.87
C PRO A 19 -5.75 9.00 -15.32
N GLU A 20 -4.82 8.61 -16.19
CA GLU A 20 -3.38 8.44 -15.87
C GLU A 20 -2.81 9.66 -15.11
N GLU A 21 -3.33 10.85 -15.40
CA GLU A 21 -2.97 12.11 -14.75
C GLU A 21 -3.25 12.12 -13.24
N ILE A 22 -4.27 11.41 -12.75
CA ILE A 22 -4.54 11.30 -11.30
C ILE A 22 -3.51 10.40 -10.63
N LEU A 23 -3.10 9.32 -11.28
CA LEU A 23 -2.15 8.35 -10.73
C LEU A 23 -0.75 8.95 -10.55
N GLN A 24 -0.38 9.93 -11.36
CA GLN A 24 0.90 10.65 -11.27
C GLN A 24 0.94 11.74 -10.18
N LYS A 25 -0.20 12.07 -9.54
CA LYS A 25 -0.23 13.10 -8.49
C LYS A 25 0.40 12.55 -7.21
N SER A 26 1.34 13.30 -6.65
CA SER A 26 1.88 12.97 -5.33
C SER A 26 0.87 13.29 -4.23
N LEU A 27 0.89 12.51 -3.15
CA LEU A 27 -0.03 12.70 -2.01
C LEU A 27 0.19 14.03 -1.27
N GLY A 28 -0.86 14.53 -0.63
CA GLY A 28 -0.74 15.60 0.35
C GLY A 28 -0.14 15.10 1.69
N PRO A 29 0.45 15.99 2.51
CA PRO A 29 1.01 15.63 3.82
C PRO A 29 -0.01 15.05 4.80
N GLU A 30 -1.32 15.27 4.57
CA GLU A 30 -2.43 14.73 5.36
C GLU A 30 -2.60 13.22 5.24
N PHE A 31 -2.15 12.61 4.15
CA PHE A 31 -2.23 11.16 3.92
C PHE A 31 -1.01 10.40 4.43
N ILE A 32 0.01 11.13 4.91
CA ILE A 32 1.32 10.58 5.27
C ILE A 32 1.53 10.61 6.78
N ALA A 33 1.64 9.41 7.34
CA ALA A 33 2.08 9.20 8.71
C ALA A 33 3.61 9.08 8.75
N ASN A 34 4.19 9.29 9.94
CA ASN A 34 5.60 9.05 10.16
C ASN A 34 5.84 8.41 11.53
N ARG A 35 6.91 7.64 11.63
CA ARG A 35 7.41 7.04 12.87
C ARG A 35 8.93 7.18 12.94
N VAL A 36 9.47 7.07 14.16
CA VAL A 36 10.92 6.97 14.36
C VAL A 36 11.33 5.52 14.11
N GLY A 37 12.27 5.32 13.21
CA GLY A 37 12.89 4.04 12.89
C GLY A 37 14.27 3.89 13.55
N PRO A 38 14.99 2.79 13.24
CA PRO A 38 16.34 2.56 13.72
C PRO A 38 17.27 3.74 13.40
N GLY A 39 18.17 4.08 14.33
CA GLY A 39 19.12 5.19 14.14
C GLY A 39 18.47 6.57 14.09
N ASN A 40 17.31 6.78 14.73
CA ASN A 40 16.52 8.03 14.70
C ASN A 40 16.07 8.47 13.29
N ALA A 41 16.08 7.55 12.32
CA ALA A 41 15.59 7.85 10.97
C ALA A 41 14.08 8.03 10.98
N LYS A 42 13.57 9.08 10.32
CA LYS A 42 12.12 9.29 10.16
C LYS A 42 11.61 8.45 9.01
N LEU A 43 10.75 7.46 9.31
CA LEU A 43 10.12 6.59 8.33
C LEU A 43 8.71 7.10 8.03
N PHE A 44 8.42 7.33 6.75
CA PHE A 44 7.11 7.75 6.27
C PHE A 44 6.31 6.56 5.75
N TYR A 45 5.01 6.55 6.01
CA TYR A 45 4.11 5.47 5.58
C TYR A 45 2.68 5.97 5.42
N ILE A 46 1.88 5.21 4.67
CA ILE A 46 0.42 5.37 4.58
C ILE A 46 -0.23 4.31 5.46
N GLU A 47 -1.26 4.71 6.20
CA GLU A 47 -2.08 3.79 6.97
C GLU A 47 -2.93 2.91 6.03
N GLY A 48 -3.16 1.65 6.38
CA GLY A 48 -3.94 0.73 5.54
C GLY A 48 -5.33 1.27 5.18
N ARG A 49 -6.00 1.93 6.15
CA ARG A 49 -7.29 2.61 5.92
C ARG A 49 -7.19 3.69 4.84
N THR A 50 -6.14 4.49 4.87
CA THR A 50 -5.92 5.55 3.88
C THR A 50 -5.68 4.98 2.49
N ALA A 51 -4.89 3.91 2.37
CA ALA A 51 -4.68 3.23 1.09
C ALA A 51 -5.98 2.68 0.49
N ILE A 52 -6.85 2.08 1.33
CA ILE A 52 -8.18 1.59 0.90
C ILE A 52 -9.08 2.73 0.45
N ASN A 53 -9.12 3.83 1.21
CA ASN A 53 -9.93 5.00 0.84
C ASN A 53 -9.45 5.61 -0.48
N LEU A 54 -8.14 5.77 -0.66
CA LEU A 54 -7.55 6.25 -1.92
C LEU A 54 -7.91 5.32 -3.09
N ALA A 55 -7.82 4.01 -2.91
CA ALA A 55 -8.21 3.05 -3.94
C ALA A 55 -9.71 3.19 -4.31
N ASN A 56 -10.58 3.35 -3.32
CA ASN A 56 -12.01 3.57 -3.55
C ASN A 56 -12.31 4.92 -4.22
N GLU A 57 -11.56 5.97 -3.90
CA GLU A 57 -11.71 7.29 -4.52
C GLU A 57 -11.19 7.34 -5.96
N VAL A 58 -10.07 6.66 -6.24
CA VAL A 58 -9.43 6.65 -7.56
C VAL A 58 -10.06 5.64 -8.51
N PHE A 59 -10.30 4.41 -8.05
CA PHE A 59 -10.80 3.33 -8.89
C PHE A 59 -12.32 3.14 -8.79
N GLY A 60 -12.96 3.68 -7.75
CA GLY A 60 -14.33 3.34 -7.39
C GLY A 60 -14.38 2.07 -6.53
N TYR A 61 -15.38 1.95 -5.66
CA TYR A 61 -15.51 0.81 -4.74
C TYR A 61 -15.67 -0.55 -5.44
N ASP A 62 -16.17 -0.56 -6.69
CA ASP A 62 -16.33 -1.75 -7.54
C ASP A 62 -15.25 -1.84 -8.64
N GLY A 63 -14.31 -0.90 -8.68
CA GLY A 63 -13.29 -0.79 -9.73
C GLY A 63 -12.00 -1.55 -9.43
N TRP A 64 -11.85 -2.08 -8.23
CA TRP A 64 -10.69 -2.86 -7.81
C TRP A 64 -11.10 -3.97 -6.84
N SER A 65 -10.25 -4.97 -6.72
CA SER A 65 -10.38 -6.08 -5.78
C SER A 65 -9.00 -6.45 -5.24
N SER A 66 -8.96 -7.13 -4.09
CA SER A 66 -7.72 -7.67 -3.55
C SER A 66 -7.90 -9.12 -3.12
N GLU A 67 -6.84 -9.90 -3.29
CA GLU A 67 -6.81 -11.33 -2.97
C GLU A 67 -5.50 -11.65 -2.25
N VAL A 68 -5.58 -12.45 -1.18
CA VAL A 68 -4.41 -13.04 -0.54
C VAL A 68 -4.11 -14.36 -1.24
N LEU A 69 -3.05 -14.39 -2.04
CA LEU A 69 -2.68 -15.55 -2.84
C LEU A 69 -1.99 -16.62 -1.99
N GLU A 70 -1.13 -16.18 -1.07
CA GLU A 70 -0.28 -17.07 -0.30
C GLU A 70 0.09 -16.42 1.04
N THR A 71 0.26 -17.24 2.08
CA THR A 71 0.89 -16.81 3.33
C THR A 71 1.95 -17.82 3.76
N VAL A 72 3.15 -17.35 4.05
CA VAL A 72 4.28 -18.15 4.49
C VAL A 72 4.65 -17.75 5.91
N THR A 73 4.88 -18.72 6.78
CA THR A 73 5.42 -18.45 8.12
C THR A 73 6.91 -18.74 8.10
N ASP A 74 7.72 -17.69 8.17
CA ASP A 74 9.18 -17.78 7.97
C ASP A 74 9.87 -18.36 9.20
N PHE A 75 9.42 -17.97 10.39
CA PHE A 75 9.93 -18.50 11.64
C PHE A 75 8.88 -18.41 12.76
N ILE A 76 9.03 -19.28 13.76
CA ILE A 76 8.29 -19.24 15.02
C ILE A 76 9.26 -19.67 16.11
N ASP A 77 9.68 -18.72 16.92
CA ASP A 77 10.58 -18.94 18.04
C ASP A 77 9.80 -18.81 19.35
N VAL A 78 10.08 -19.71 20.29
CA VAL A 78 9.53 -19.65 21.65
C VAL A 78 10.72 -19.66 22.61
N ASP A 79 10.85 -18.60 23.41
CA ASP A 79 11.92 -18.52 24.41
C ASP A 79 11.63 -19.41 25.65
N ASP A 80 12.62 -19.56 26.52
CA ASP A 80 12.50 -20.36 27.76
C ASP A 80 11.42 -19.83 28.73
N ARG A 81 10.98 -18.58 28.54
CA ARG A 81 9.93 -17.93 29.33
C ARG A 81 8.55 -18.06 28.67
N GLY A 82 8.45 -18.82 27.58
CA GLY A 82 7.22 -19.05 26.82
C GLY A 82 6.79 -17.88 25.95
N ARG A 83 7.67 -16.89 25.71
CA ARG A 83 7.40 -15.74 24.84
C ARG A 83 7.58 -16.15 23.39
N VAL A 84 6.65 -15.73 22.55
CA VAL A 84 6.61 -16.13 21.14
C VAL A 84 7.05 -14.98 20.25
N SER A 85 8.00 -15.24 19.36
CA SER A 85 8.39 -14.34 18.28
C SER A 85 8.17 -15.03 16.94
N LEU A 86 7.55 -14.36 15.97
CA LEU A 86 7.29 -14.95 14.66
C LEU A 86 7.26 -13.92 13.54
N GLY A 87 7.51 -14.42 12.33
CA GLY A 87 7.48 -13.66 11.08
C GLY A 87 6.57 -14.35 10.05
N ILE A 88 5.71 -13.58 9.41
CA ILE A 88 4.78 -14.05 8.37
C ILE A 88 4.91 -13.15 7.15
N ALA A 89 5.11 -13.76 6.00
CA ALA A 89 5.00 -13.11 4.70
C ALA A 89 3.63 -13.42 4.06
N ALA A 90 3.04 -12.45 3.37
CA ALA A 90 1.80 -12.64 2.62
C ALA A 90 1.93 -12.08 1.21
N ARG A 91 1.63 -12.88 0.19
CA ARG A 91 1.55 -12.44 -1.19
C ARG A 91 0.14 -11.95 -1.49
N VAL A 92 0.01 -10.68 -1.86
CA VAL A 92 -1.28 -10.04 -2.12
C VAL A 92 -1.33 -9.59 -3.57
N ARG A 93 -2.45 -9.89 -4.24
CA ARG A 93 -2.78 -9.38 -5.58
C ARG A 93 -3.83 -8.28 -5.46
N VAL A 94 -3.64 -7.20 -6.20
CA VAL A 94 -4.69 -6.21 -6.45
C VAL A 94 -5.02 -6.24 -7.94
N THR A 95 -6.31 -6.40 -8.25
CA THR A 95 -6.81 -6.50 -9.63
C THR A 95 -7.83 -5.40 -9.88
N LEU A 96 -7.62 -4.62 -10.94
CA LEU A 96 -8.57 -3.62 -11.42
C LEU A 96 -9.66 -4.26 -12.28
N LYS A 97 -10.79 -3.59 -12.42
CA LYS A 97 -11.93 -4.03 -13.25
C LYS A 97 -11.56 -4.24 -14.73
N CYS A 98 -10.51 -3.58 -15.21
CA CYS A 98 -9.99 -3.74 -16.56
C CYS A 98 -9.11 -4.99 -16.75
N GLY A 99 -8.86 -5.76 -15.69
CA GLY A 99 -8.04 -6.97 -15.70
C GLY A 99 -6.56 -6.76 -15.35
N THR A 100 -6.07 -5.51 -15.36
CA THR A 100 -4.71 -5.18 -14.90
C THR A 100 -4.56 -5.52 -13.43
N TYR A 101 -3.46 -6.17 -13.07
CA TYR A 101 -3.17 -6.52 -11.69
C TYR A 101 -1.70 -6.29 -11.34
N HIS A 102 -1.47 -6.06 -10.05
CA HIS A 102 -0.14 -6.04 -9.46
C HIS A 102 -0.10 -6.91 -8.21
N GLU A 103 1.07 -7.49 -7.96
CA GLU A 103 1.32 -8.36 -6.83
C GLU A 103 2.58 -7.92 -6.12
N ASP A 104 2.54 -7.99 -4.79
CA ASP A 104 3.74 -7.77 -3.98
C ASP A 104 3.62 -8.61 -2.70
N TRP A 105 4.76 -8.81 -2.06
CA TRP A 105 4.87 -9.48 -0.77
C TRP A 105 4.83 -8.44 0.35
N GLY A 106 3.96 -8.67 1.32
CA GLY A 106 3.96 -7.95 2.59
C GLY A 106 4.58 -8.77 3.70
N TYR A 107 5.09 -8.10 4.73
CA TYR A 107 5.67 -8.77 5.89
C TYR A 107 5.08 -8.24 7.19
N GLY A 108 4.78 -9.17 8.10
CA GLY A 108 4.31 -8.88 9.44
C GLY A 108 5.09 -9.70 10.45
N SER A 109 5.55 -9.05 11.51
CA SER A 109 6.26 -9.71 12.59
C SER A 109 5.70 -9.31 13.93
N PHE A 110 5.87 -10.19 14.90
CA PHE A 110 5.64 -9.85 16.29
C PHE A 110 6.68 -10.54 17.15
N GLU A 111 7.29 -9.75 18.01
CA GLU A 111 8.32 -10.22 18.93
C GLU A 111 7.77 -10.22 20.34
N ASN A 112 8.22 -11.18 21.14
CA ASN A 112 7.95 -11.22 22.58
C ASN A 112 6.44 -11.19 22.90
N ALA A 113 5.64 -12.02 22.23
CA ALA A 113 4.22 -12.17 22.51
C ALA A 113 3.96 -13.03 23.76
N LYS A 114 2.81 -12.80 24.43
CA LYS A 114 2.37 -13.63 25.56
C LYS A 114 1.88 -15.00 25.12
N THR A 115 1.20 -15.08 23.98
CA THR A 115 0.60 -16.30 23.46
C THR A 115 0.90 -16.44 21.97
N LYS A 116 0.87 -17.68 21.46
CA LYS A 116 0.97 -17.93 20.01
C LYS A 116 -0.19 -17.27 19.26
N ALA A 117 -1.40 -17.29 19.82
CA ALA A 117 -2.58 -16.71 19.19
C ALA A 117 -2.40 -15.20 18.92
N ASP A 118 -1.97 -14.43 19.93
CA ASP A 118 -1.74 -12.99 19.78
C ASP A 118 -0.67 -12.69 18.72
N ALA A 119 0.40 -13.49 18.70
CA ALA A 119 1.48 -13.35 17.75
C ALA A 119 1.03 -13.61 16.30
N PHE A 120 0.30 -14.70 16.09
CA PHE A 120 -0.24 -15.05 14.77
C PHE A 120 -1.27 -14.03 14.30
N GLU A 121 -2.15 -13.57 15.19
CA GLU A 121 -3.18 -12.60 14.86
C GLU A 121 -2.55 -11.29 14.35
N LYS A 122 -1.60 -10.72 15.10
CA LYS A 122 -0.96 -9.45 14.71
C LYS A 122 -0.12 -9.61 13.45
N ALA A 123 0.79 -10.59 13.41
CA ALA A 123 1.71 -10.73 12.27
C ALA A 123 0.95 -11.03 10.97
N ARG A 124 -0.10 -11.86 11.03
CA ARG A 124 -0.92 -12.15 9.84
C ARG A 124 -1.67 -10.91 9.36
N LYS A 125 -2.32 -10.16 10.26
CA LYS A 125 -3.01 -8.90 9.91
C LYS A 125 -2.05 -7.87 9.31
N GLU A 126 -0.86 -7.74 9.89
CA GLU A 126 0.17 -6.82 9.43
C GLU A 126 0.72 -7.22 8.05
N SER A 127 1.06 -8.49 7.85
CA SER A 127 1.58 -9.00 6.56
C SER A 127 0.63 -8.77 5.39
N VAL A 128 -0.67 -9.05 5.57
CA VAL A 128 -1.68 -8.85 4.52
C VAL A 128 -1.89 -7.36 4.24
N THR A 129 -1.95 -6.53 5.30
CA THR A 129 -2.11 -5.07 5.14
C THR A 129 -0.91 -4.45 4.43
N ASP A 130 0.30 -4.92 4.76
CA ASP A 130 1.52 -4.45 4.11
C ASP A 130 1.56 -4.87 2.63
N GLY A 131 1.22 -6.12 2.33
CA GLY A 131 1.17 -6.64 0.95
C GLY A 131 0.17 -5.87 0.11
N LEU A 132 -1.01 -5.56 0.66
CA LEU A 132 -2.01 -4.72 0.01
C LEU A 132 -1.46 -3.33 -0.34
N LYS A 133 -0.86 -2.62 0.62
CA LYS A 133 -0.27 -1.29 0.36
C LYS A 133 0.82 -1.35 -0.70
N ARG A 134 1.64 -2.39 -0.67
CA ARG A 134 2.77 -2.59 -1.60
C ARG A 134 2.32 -2.96 -3.00
N ALA A 135 1.23 -3.71 -3.15
CA ALA A 135 0.59 -3.95 -4.44
C ALA A 135 -0.08 -2.67 -4.97
N LEU A 136 -0.77 -1.90 -4.12
CA LEU A 136 -1.46 -0.67 -4.52
C LEU A 136 -0.50 0.41 -5.03
N ARG A 137 0.66 0.62 -4.40
CA ARG A 137 1.63 1.64 -4.84
C ARG A 137 2.10 1.43 -6.29
N LEU A 138 2.07 0.20 -6.81
CA LEU A 138 2.56 -0.08 -8.18
C LEU A 138 1.68 0.56 -9.26
N PHE A 139 0.44 0.96 -8.92
CA PHE A 139 -0.43 1.69 -9.83
C PHE A 139 -0.10 3.19 -9.98
N GLY A 140 0.66 3.79 -9.05
CA GLY A 140 1.05 5.20 -9.18
C GLY A 140 1.41 5.91 -7.87
N ASP A 141 1.86 7.16 -8.02
CA ASP A 141 2.28 8.04 -6.93
C ASP A 141 1.15 8.35 -5.95
N VAL A 142 -0.08 8.55 -6.44
CA VAL A 142 -1.25 8.79 -5.60
C VAL A 142 -1.56 7.60 -4.69
N MET A 143 -1.16 6.40 -5.08
CA MET A 143 -1.35 5.17 -4.31
C MET A 143 -0.20 4.91 -3.32
N GLY A 144 0.74 5.86 -3.19
CA GLY A 144 1.80 5.83 -2.19
C GLY A 144 3.19 5.58 -2.74
N ASN A 145 3.37 5.51 -4.06
CA ASN A 145 4.70 5.40 -4.66
C ASN A 145 5.56 6.65 -4.40
N CYS A 146 4.95 7.83 -4.26
CA CYS A 146 5.65 9.09 -3.99
C CYS A 146 6.48 9.05 -2.69
N ILE A 147 6.11 8.24 -1.70
CA ILE A 147 6.80 8.15 -0.40
C ILE A 147 8.23 7.60 -0.54
N TYR A 148 8.52 6.90 -1.63
CA TYR A 148 9.87 6.40 -1.90
C TYR A 148 10.78 7.45 -2.57
N ASP A 149 10.22 8.57 -3.04
CA ASP A 149 11.02 9.67 -3.58
C ASP A 149 11.55 10.57 -2.46
N LYS A 150 12.88 10.60 -2.32
CA LYS A 150 13.59 11.44 -1.34
C LYS A 150 13.36 12.93 -1.55
N ASN A 151 13.20 13.38 -2.79
CA ASN A 151 12.94 14.80 -3.09
C ASN A 151 11.55 15.21 -2.59
N TYR A 152 10.56 14.37 -2.85
CA TYR A 152 9.20 14.55 -2.34
C TYR A 152 9.16 14.56 -0.80
N LEU A 153 9.84 13.63 -0.13
CA LEU A 153 9.90 13.60 1.33
C LEU A 153 10.54 14.86 1.93
N ARG A 154 11.59 15.40 1.28
CA ARG A 154 12.22 16.67 1.69
C ARG A 154 11.23 17.83 1.60
N ASN A 155 10.40 17.84 0.57
CA ASN A 155 9.42 18.91 0.35
C ASN A 155 8.24 18.81 1.33
N ILE A 156 7.76 17.60 1.66
CA ILE A 156 6.71 17.40 2.68
C ILE A 156 7.13 17.84 4.07
N GLY A 157 8.39 17.59 4.45
CA GLY A 157 8.91 18.05 5.74
C GLY A 157 8.72 19.56 5.96
N ASN A 158 8.67 20.33 4.86
CA ASN A 158 8.49 21.78 4.86
C ASN A 158 7.03 22.21 4.63
N MET A 159 6.14 21.31 4.21
CA MET A 159 4.71 21.61 4.05
C MET A 159 4.00 21.48 5.40
N ALA A 160 3.49 22.61 5.91
CA ALA A 160 2.74 22.63 7.16
C ALA A 160 1.54 21.67 7.06
N LYS A 161 1.37 20.77 8.04
CA LYS A 161 0.16 19.94 8.13
C LYS A 161 -1.04 20.88 8.28
N PRO A 162 -2.05 20.83 7.40
CA PRO A 162 -3.27 21.60 7.61
C PRO A 162 -3.87 21.19 8.96
N ALA A 163 -4.31 22.17 9.74
CA ALA A 163 -4.87 21.93 11.06
C ALA A 163 -5.98 20.88 10.98
N ALA A 164 -5.91 19.85 11.83
CA ALA A 164 -6.86 18.75 11.83
C ALA A 164 -8.30 19.29 11.84
N ARG A 165 -9.07 18.99 10.78
CA ARG A 165 -10.47 19.39 10.68
C ARG A 165 -11.24 18.71 11.81
N LYS A 166 -11.57 19.47 12.87
CA LYS A 166 -12.40 19.00 13.99
C LYS A 166 -13.68 18.41 13.38
N LYS A 167 -13.89 17.10 13.56
CA LYS A 167 -15.16 16.45 13.23
C LYS A 167 -16.25 17.16 14.03
N ARG A 168 -17.20 17.82 13.35
CA ARG A 168 -18.44 18.27 13.97
C ARG A 168 -19.13 17.02 14.50
N LYS A 169 -19.32 16.93 15.81
CA LYS A 169 -20.20 15.93 16.42
C LYS A 169 -21.59 16.13 15.78
N SER A 170 -22.10 15.08 15.14
CA SER A 170 -23.54 14.97 14.88
C SER A 170 -24.22 14.40 16.12
#